data_AF-A0A5K0W899-F1
#
_entry.id   AF-A0A5K0W899-F1
#
_cell.length_a   1.000
_cell.length_b   1.000
_cell.length_c   1.000
_cell.angle_alpha   90.00
_cell.angle_beta   90.00
_cell.angle_gamma   90.00
#
_symmetry.space_group_name_H-M   'P 1'
#
loop_
_entity.id
_entity.type
_entity.pdbx_description
1 polymer ?
#
loop_
_entity_poly.entity_id
_entity_poly.type
_entity_poly.pdbx_seq_one_letter_code
_entity_poly.pdbx_strand_id
1 'polypeptide(L)'
;VPVSMEIASDLLDRQGPIYREDTAVFVSQSGETADTLLALDYAKKNGALCVGITNTVGSALARNTHCGIHINAGAEIGVASTK
;
A
#
# COMPACT_ATOMS: atom_id res chain seq x y z
N VAL A 1 2.06 -19.84 2.55
CA VAL A 1 2.54 -18.66 3.30
C VAL A 1 1.33 -18.06 4.00
N PRO A 2 1.40 -17.74 5.30
CA PRO A 2 0.29 -17.06 5.98
C PRO A 2 0.03 -15.70 5.34
N VAL A 3 -1.24 -15.32 5.22
CA VAL A 3 -1.66 -14.03 4.67
C VAL A 3 -2.72 -13.46 5.60
N SER A 4 -2.52 -12.22 6.03
CA SER A 4 -3.53 -11.40 6.70
C SER A 4 -3.93 -10.24 5.80
N MET A 5 -5.16 -9.77 5.95
CA MET A 5 -5.66 -8.60 5.25
C MET A 5 -6.08 -7.57 6.28
N GLU A 6 -5.66 -6.33 6.07
CA GLU A 6 -5.75 -5.25 7.03
C GLU A 6 -6.33 -4.01 6.36
N ILE A 7 -7.21 -3.31 7.07
CA ILE A 7 -7.61 -1.95 6.69
C ILE A 7 -6.52 -1.01 7.21
N ALA A 8 -6.01 -0.13 6.35
CA ALA A 8 -4.85 0.71 6.69
C ALA A 8 -5.07 1.58 7.94
N SER A 9 -6.26 2.16 8.10
CA SER A 9 -6.63 2.95 9.28
C SER A 9 -6.67 2.08 10.55
N ASP A 10 -7.35 0.94 10.52
CA ASP A 10 -7.46 0.03 11.67
C ASP A 10 -6.09 -0.53 12.11
N LEU A 11 -5.23 -0.89 11.15
CA LEU A 11 -3.85 -1.31 11.40
C LEU A 11 -3.06 -0.26 12.19
N LEU A 12 -3.21 1.01 11.81
CA LEU A 12 -2.52 2.13 12.47
C LEU A 12 -3.10 2.40 13.85
N ASP A 13 -4.43 2.41 13.98
CA ASP A 13 -5.14 2.67 15.24
C ASP A 13 -4.78 1.64 16.31
N ARG A 14 -4.71 0.35 15.93
CA ARG A 14 -4.35 -0.74 16.85
C ARG A 14 -2.85 -0.99 16.96
N GLN A 15 -2.03 -0.29 16.16
CA GLN A 15 -0.60 -0.57 15.99
C GLN A 15 -0.34 -2.06 15.77
N GLY A 16 -0.98 -2.62 14.75
CA GLY A 16 -0.92 -4.06 14.48
C GLY A 16 0.50 -4.56 14.24
N PRO A 17 0.81 -5.82 14.60
CA PRO A 17 2.16 -6.34 14.51
C PRO A 17 2.62 -6.41 13.05
N ILE A 18 3.77 -5.78 12.77
CA ILE A 18 4.54 -5.93 11.54
C ILE A 18 5.98 -6.16 11.94
N TYR A 19 6.59 -7.18 11.35
CA TYR A 19 7.96 -7.59 11.63
C TYR A 19 8.85 -7.44 10.40
N ARG A 20 10.15 -7.42 10.62
CA ARG A 20 11.17 -7.27 9.57
C ARG A 20 11.09 -8.37 8.50
N GLU A 21 10.69 -9.57 8.89
CA GLU A 21 10.55 -10.73 8.01
C GLU A 21 9.25 -10.73 7.18
N ASP A 22 8.35 -9.78 7.46
CA ASP A 22 7.11 -9.65 6.72
C ASP A 22 7.31 -8.97 5.37
N THR A 23 6.43 -9.34 4.43
CA THR A 23 6.23 -8.62 3.17
C THR A 23 4.87 -7.92 3.23
N ALA A 24 4.89 -6.59 3.28
CA ALA A 24 3.69 -5.77 3.34
C ALA A 24 3.32 -5.30 1.92
N VAL A 25 2.10 -5.63 1.47
CA VAL A 25 1.59 -5.25 0.16
C VAL A 25 0.56 -4.14 0.31
N PHE A 26 0.77 -3.03 -0.38
CA PHE A 26 -0.08 -1.85 -0.33
C PHE A 26 -0.79 -1.67 -1.67
N VAL A 27 -2.11 -1.55 -1.65
CA VAL A 27 -2.92 -1.39 -2.86
C VAL A 27 -3.58 -0.02 -2.85
N SER A 28 -3.34 0.80 -3.86
CA SER A 28 -4.02 2.08 -4.03
C SER A 28 -4.06 2.47 -5.50
N GLN A 29 -5.27 2.69 -6.02
CA GLN A 29 -5.48 3.13 -7.40
C GLN A 29 -4.73 4.44 -7.68
N SER A 30 -4.95 5.47 -6.83
CA SER A 30 -4.32 6.78 -6.97
C SER A 30 -2.85 6.75 -6.54
N GLY A 31 -2.51 5.89 -5.58
CA GLY A 31 -1.23 5.88 -4.89
C GLY A 31 -1.03 7.06 -3.94
N GLU A 32 -2.11 7.80 -3.63
CA GLU A 32 -2.10 9.01 -2.79
C GLU A 32 -3.02 8.90 -1.57
N THR A 33 -3.66 7.74 -1.34
CA THR A 33 -4.55 7.52 -0.19
C THR A 33 -3.78 7.67 1.12
N ALA A 34 -4.17 8.65 1.94
CA ALA A 34 -3.41 9.07 3.13
C ALA A 34 -3.14 7.92 4.11
N ASP A 35 -4.18 7.17 4.50
CA ASP A 35 -4.03 6.05 5.45
C ASP A 35 -3.08 4.97 4.91
N THR A 36 -3.14 4.70 3.60
CA THR A 36 -2.23 3.73 2.95
C THR A 36 -0.78 4.21 2.99
N LEU A 37 -0.53 5.50 2.80
CA LEU A 37 0.82 6.08 2.90
C LEU A 37 1.35 6.06 4.34
N LEU A 38 0.49 6.31 5.32
CA LEU A 38 0.83 6.21 6.74
C LEU A 38 1.15 4.76 7.13
N ALA A 39 0.35 3.79 6.64
CA ALA A 39 0.59 2.37 6.85
C ALA A 39 1.90 1.92 6.20
N LEU A 40 2.23 2.44 5.01
CA LEU A 40 3.53 2.22 4.36
C LEU A 40 4.68 2.71 5.23
N ASP A 41 4.62 3.95 5.74
CA ASP A 41 5.65 4.50 6.61
C ASP A 41 5.80 3.68 7.90
N TYR A 42 4.69 3.25 8.50
CA TYR A 42 4.67 2.37 9.66
C TYR A 42 5.37 1.03 9.38
N ALA A 43 5.03 0.35 8.27
CA ALA A 43 5.65 -0.92 7.91
C ALA A 43 7.16 -0.76 7.61
N LYS A 44 7.56 0.32 6.94
CA LYS A 44 8.97 0.63 6.68
C LYS A 44 9.75 0.86 7.99
N LYS A 45 9.17 1.58 8.95
CA LYS A 45 9.78 1.78 10.28
C LYS A 45 9.98 0.47 11.03
N ASN A 46 9.12 -0.52 10.81
CA ASN A 46 9.26 -1.87 11.36
C ASN A 46 10.17 -2.79 10.52
N GLY A 47 10.73 -2.29 9.42
CA GLY A 47 11.73 -2.97 8.61
C GLY A 47 11.17 -4.01 7.61
N ALA A 48 9.85 -4.04 7.40
CA ALA A 48 9.20 -4.98 6.49
C ALA A 48 9.50 -4.65 5.02
N LEU A 49 9.52 -5.68 4.16
CA LEU A 49 9.59 -5.50 2.72
C LEU A 49 8.26 -4.96 2.19
N CYS A 50 8.23 -3.67 1.86
CA CYS A 50 7.05 -2.99 1.34
C CYS A 50 6.93 -3.05 -0.20
N VAL A 51 5.81 -3.56 -0.71
CA VAL A 51 5.46 -3.68 -2.14
C VAL A 51 4.26 -2.82 -2.48
N GLY A 52 4.35 -1.97 -3.51
CA GLY A 52 3.24 -1.10 -3.94
C GLY A 52 2.52 -1.61 -5.17
N ILE A 53 1.19 -1.66 -5.14
CA ILE A 53 0.34 -1.94 -6.29
C ILE A 53 -0.46 -0.67 -6.59
N THR A 54 -0.15 -0.02 -7.70
CA THR A 54 -0.76 1.25 -8.10
C THR A 54 -1.19 1.29 -9.56
N ASN A 55 -2.10 2.20 -9.89
CA ASN A 55 -2.48 2.49 -11.27
C ASN A 55 -1.98 3.85 -11.77
N THR A 56 -1.31 4.60 -10.90
CA THR A 56 -0.73 5.91 -11.21
C THR A 56 0.78 5.80 -11.13
N VAL A 57 1.46 5.99 -12.27
CA VAL A 57 2.92 6.03 -12.35
C VAL A 57 3.45 7.22 -11.56
N GLY A 58 4.47 6.98 -10.74
CA GLY A 58 5.16 8.03 -10.00
C GLY A 58 4.38 8.60 -8.81
N SER A 59 3.28 7.98 -8.38
CA SER A 59 2.55 8.35 -7.16
C SER A 59 3.41 8.19 -5.90
N ALA A 60 3.00 8.80 -4.78
CA ALA A 60 3.70 8.71 -3.52
C ALA A 60 3.92 7.25 -3.07
N LEU A 61 2.91 6.39 -3.21
CA LEU A 61 3.05 4.98 -2.87
C LEU A 61 4.06 4.27 -3.79
N ALA A 62 4.02 4.54 -5.09
CA ALA A 62 4.95 3.94 -6.05
C ALA A 62 6.40 4.37 -5.82
N ARG A 63 6.64 5.63 -5.41
CA ARG A 63 7.98 6.14 -5.13
C ARG A 63 8.57 5.65 -3.80
N ASN A 64 7.72 5.40 -2.81
CA ASN A 64 8.16 5.13 -1.44
C ASN A 64 8.24 3.63 -1.09
N THR A 65 7.69 2.74 -1.91
CA THR A 65 7.81 1.28 -1.78
C THR A 65 9.15 0.77 -2.31
N HIS A 66 9.59 -0.40 -1.85
CA HIS A 66 10.88 -0.97 -2.29
C HIS A 66 10.80 -1.53 -3.71
N CYS A 67 9.65 -2.09 -4.06
CA CYS A 67 9.30 -2.53 -5.40
C CYS A 67 7.78 -2.40 -5.58
N GLY A 68 7.31 -2.53 -6.81
CA GLY A 68 5.88 -2.41 -7.06
C GLY A 68 5.45 -2.89 -8.43
N ILE A 69 4.14 -2.98 -8.58
CA ILE A 69 3.44 -3.37 -9.80
C ILE A 69 2.54 -2.22 -10.20
N HIS A 70 2.75 -1.71 -11.41
CA HIS A 70 1.80 -0.82 -12.05
C HIS A 70 0.75 -1.67 -12.78
N ILE A 71 -0.52 -1.59 -12.35
CA ILE A 71 -1.56 -2.50 -12.87
C ILE A 71 -2.03 -2.15 -14.29
N ASN A 72 -1.74 -0.94 -14.77
CA ASN A 72 -2.05 -0.50 -16.13
C ASN A 72 -3.52 -0.70 -16.55
N ALA A 73 -4.46 -0.46 -15.63
CA ALA A 73 -5.90 -0.53 -15.89
C ALA A 73 -6.45 0.68 -16.69
N GLY A 74 -5.55 1.59 -17.08
CA GLY A 74 -5.86 2.89 -17.68
C GLY A 74 -6.42 3.88 -16.66
N ALA A 75 -6.54 5.15 -17.04
CA ALA A 75 -7.11 6.17 -16.16
C ALA A 75 -8.53 5.78 -15.73
N GLU A 76 -8.83 5.99 -14.46
CA GLU A 76 -10.17 5.84 -13.91
C GLU A 76 -10.71 7.24 -13.59
N ILE A 77 -11.79 7.62 -14.28
CA ILE A 77 -12.43 8.93 -14.17
C ILE A 77 -13.69 8.84 -13.28
N GLY A 78 -14.21 7.62 -13.06
CA GLY A 78 -15.34 7.36 -12.17
C GLY A 78 -14.94 7.47 -10.70
N VAL A 79 -15.89 7.90 -9.87
CA VAL A 79 -15.68 8.09 -8.41
C VAL A 79 -15.65 6.75 -7.66
N ALA A 80 -16.44 5.77 -8.11
CA ALA A 80 -16.39 4.41 -7.59
C ALA A 80 -15.32 3.63 -8.36
N SER A 81 -14.47 2.88 -7.66
CA SER A 81 -13.57 1.93 -8.32
C SER A 81 -14.37 0.80 -8.96
N THR A 82 -14.21 0.63 -10.27
CA THR A 82 -15.01 -0.28 -11.11
C THR A 82 -14.15 -1.26 -11.92
N LYS A 83 -12.83 -1.04 -11.97
CA LYS A 83 -11.85 -1.89 -12.64
C LYS A 83 -10.93 -2.55 -11.61
#